data_AF-A0A6M0BZP7-F1
#
_entry.id   AF-A0A6M0BZP7-F1
#
_cell.length_a   1.000
_cell.length_b   1.000
_cell.length_c   1.000
_cell.angle_alpha   90.00
_cell.angle_beta   90.00
_cell.angle_gamma   90.00
#
_symmetry.space_group_name_H-M   'P 1'
#
loop_
_entity.id
_entity.type
_entity.pdbx_description
1 polymer ?
#
loop_
_entity_poly.entity_id
_entity_poly.type
_entity_poly.pdbx_seq_one_letter_code
_entity_poly.pdbx_strand_id
1 'polypeptide(L)'
;MNFEEAFRFADRMAIAKTGKHLNDAQRAVIWGTWQGKKYVEIAADYHCTPEYLKQDVGPNLWKMISEELGVKVTKKNLKTVLELHYSEDPPTSPHSPTTDGRAIDLGEAPDVAFFYGRREELAQLERWVVREEARVVALLGMGGIGKTTLSIKLAEKIQHNFDFVCWRSLRNSPPLSEILIDIIRFIGDAPDDTLPEHLNRQISRLIELMRSHRCLLILDNIESILQPINLAGRYYPGYENYGELFKRICETNHQSCLILTSREKPKEIATFGSNNPKVRGLQLTGLEEADCQEILSAKGLSIAAEIWHQVVGRYVGNPLALKIVTTTIQDLFGGDVKEFLEHIERGNAVFGDLSDLLEEQLTRLSNLEKEIMYWLAIDREPLKIAELQKDIISPVAPTELIESLESLTRRSLVENNSGKFTQQPVVMEYALKQLIEQIVAEIETEKPKLLITHALVKAQAKDYIRESQIRVILQPIAQKLSNIYRFTDRLEAKIKKILSQLKNSREFPGYGGGNLINLCDRLKIDISNYDFSNLPIWQAYLQDMTLHNVNFAGADLSRSVFAKTLGNYLAVAFCSDEKLATADAEGRILLWQVADAQQLLTFGDKTGAVRAIAFSKDGKTLATVGDDRAVRL
;
A
#
# COMPACT_ATOMS: atom_id res chain seq x y z
N MET A 1 39.10 -11.17 -21.03
CA MET A 1 38.43 -10.73 -19.80
C MET A 1 37.13 -10.00 -20.16
N ASN A 2 35.98 -10.53 -19.74
CA ASN A 2 34.70 -9.83 -19.86
C ASN A 2 34.57 -8.74 -18.77
N PHE A 3 33.56 -7.87 -18.86
CA PHE A 3 33.41 -6.78 -17.89
C PHE A 3 33.15 -7.30 -16.47
N GLU A 4 32.39 -8.38 -16.31
CA GLU A 4 32.05 -8.92 -14.99
C GLU A 4 33.29 -9.48 -14.27
N GLU A 5 34.21 -10.12 -15.00
CA GLU A 5 35.53 -10.51 -14.49
C GLU A 5 36.36 -9.30 -14.09
N ALA A 6 36.39 -8.26 -14.94
CA ALA A 6 37.12 -7.02 -14.68
C ALA A 6 36.57 -6.26 -13.46
N PHE A 7 35.24 -6.23 -13.33
CA PHE A 7 34.54 -5.60 -12.22
C PHE A 7 34.75 -6.39 -10.93
N ARG A 8 34.60 -7.72 -10.95
CA ARG A 8 34.91 -8.58 -9.79
C ARG A 8 36.37 -8.43 -9.34
N PHE A 9 37.30 -8.28 -10.28
CA PHE A 9 38.70 -8.05 -9.95
C PHE A 9 38.91 -6.67 -9.30
N ALA A 10 38.31 -5.61 -9.85
CA ALA A 10 38.35 -4.28 -9.24
C ALA A 10 37.63 -4.20 -7.88
N ASP A 11 36.54 -4.95 -7.72
CA ASP A 11 35.76 -5.02 -6.49
C ASP A 11 36.55 -5.73 -5.37
N ARG A 12 37.27 -6.81 -5.70
CA ARG A 12 38.21 -7.44 -4.76
C ARG A 12 39.28 -6.47 -4.25
N MET A 13 39.79 -5.59 -5.10
CA MET A 13 40.75 -4.55 -4.69
C MET A 13 40.11 -3.50 -3.79
N ALA A 14 38.88 -3.11 -4.07
CA ALA A 14 38.13 -2.19 -3.23
C ALA A 14 37.89 -2.77 -1.83
N ILE A 15 37.54 -4.06 -1.74
CA ILE A 15 37.37 -4.77 -0.47
C ILE A 15 38.70 -4.84 0.29
N ALA A 16 39.80 -5.24 -0.38
CA ALA A 16 41.11 -5.34 0.24
C ALA A 16 41.57 -3.99 0.85
N LYS A 17 41.26 -2.87 0.17
CA LYS A 17 41.70 -1.54 0.59
C LYS A 17 40.75 -0.84 1.57
N THR A 18 39.44 -1.01 1.41
CA THR A 18 38.42 -0.21 2.12
C THR A 18 37.47 -1.03 2.98
N GLY A 19 37.51 -2.36 2.88
CA GLY A 19 36.57 -3.27 3.56
C GLY A 19 35.14 -3.18 3.05
N LYS A 20 34.90 -2.49 1.92
CA LYS A 20 33.57 -2.28 1.33
C LYS A 20 33.59 -2.63 -0.16
N HIS A 21 32.47 -3.12 -0.66
CA HIS A 21 32.24 -3.30 -2.09
C HIS A 21 32.15 -1.95 -2.81
N LEU A 22 32.46 -1.96 -4.10
CA LEU A 22 32.23 -0.84 -5.00
C LEU A 22 30.74 -0.50 -5.05
N ASN A 23 30.42 0.78 -4.90
CA ASN A 23 29.05 1.26 -5.01
C ASN A 23 28.61 1.43 -6.47
N ASP A 24 27.32 1.67 -6.67
CA ASP A 24 26.71 1.75 -8.01
C ASP A 24 27.32 2.86 -8.88
N ALA A 25 27.71 3.99 -8.29
CA ALA A 25 28.36 5.08 -9.00
C ALA A 25 29.77 4.66 -9.47
N GLN A 26 30.51 3.92 -8.65
CA GLN A 26 31.82 3.37 -9.03
C GLN A 26 31.67 2.30 -10.10
N ARG A 27 30.68 1.41 -10.01
CA ARG A 27 30.38 0.41 -11.06
C ARG A 27 30.04 1.09 -12.38
N ALA A 28 29.20 2.12 -12.36
CA ALA A 28 28.86 2.91 -13.55
C ALA A 28 30.10 3.57 -14.18
N VAL A 29 31.03 4.08 -13.37
CA VAL A 29 32.29 4.66 -13.85
C VAL A 29 33.20 3.60 -14.47
N ILE A 30 33.34 2.41 -13.88
CA ILE A 30 34.14 1.31 -14.46
C ILE A 30 33.49 0.84 -15.76
N TRP A 31 32.17 0.58 -15.77
CA TRP A 31 31.43 0.14 -16.95
C TRP A 31 31.53 1.13 -18.10
N GLY A 32 31.23 2.40 -17.84
CA GLY A 32 31.31 3.45 -18.84
C GLY A 32 32.74 3.64 -19.36
N THR A 33 33.74 3.47 -18.49
CA THR A 33 35.16 3.47 -18.90
C THR A 33 35.50 2.25 -19.76
N TRP A 34 34.96 1.07 -19.42
CA TRP A 34 35.13 -0.17 -20.16
C TRP A 34 34.58 -0.08 -21.59
N GLN A 35 33.48 0.67 -21.76
CA GLN A 35 32.85 0.98 -23.05
C GLN A 35 33.47 2.18 -23.79
N GLY A 36 34.46 2.86 -23.20
CA GLY A 36 35.08 4.05 -23.82
C GLY A 36 34.26 5.34 -23.76
N LYS A 37 33.18 5.38 -22.96
CA LYS A 37 32.28 6.55 -22.81
C LYS A 37 32.96 7.71 -22.08
N LYS A 38 32.56 8.95 -22.37
CA LYS A 38 32.94 10.16 -21.61
C LYS A 38 32.11 10.28 -20.34
N TYR A 39 32.60 10.99 -19.31
CA TYR A 39 31.86 11.13 -18.04
C TYR A 39 30.46 11.75 -18.22
N VAL A 40 30.27 12.61 -19.21
CA VAL A 40 28.95 13.18 -19.54
C VAL A 40 27.95 12.11 -19.98
N GLU A 41 28.41 11.13 -20.77
CA GLU A 41 27.56 10.02 -21.25
C GLU A 41 27.27 9.04 -20.10
N ILE A 42 28.28 8.73 -19.27
CA ILE A 42 28.10 7.88 -18.09
C ILE A 42 27.13 8.51 -17.09
N ALA A 43 27.22 9.83 -16.88
CA ALA A 43 26.34 10.55 -15.99
C ALA A 43 24.90 10.59 -16.50
N ALA A 44 24.68 10.67 -17.82
CA ALA A 44 23.36 10.58 -18.41
C ALA A 44 22.74 9.18 -18.24
N ASP A 45 23.52 8.12 -18.49
CA ASP A 45 23.08 6.72 -18.34
C ASP A 45 22.80 6.35 -16.87
N TYR A 46 23.57 6.92 -15.93
CA TYR A 46 23.44 6.69 -14.50
C TYR A 46 22.56 7.73 -13.78
N HIS A 47 21.98 8.69 -14.52
CA HIS A 47 21.13 9.77 -14.00
C HIS A 47 21.77 10.62 -12.89
N CYS A 48 23.04 11.02 -13.03
CA CYS A 48 23.74 11.91 -12.10
C CYS A 48 24.42 13.10 -12.82
N THR A 49 25.11 13.98 -12.07
CA THR A 49 25.85 15.10 -12.68
C THR A 49 27.22 14.67 -13.19
N PRO A 50 27.66 15.14 -14.37
CA PRO A 50 29.01 14.87 -14.88
C PRO A 50 30.12 15.32 -13.92
N GLU A 51 29.90 16.40 -13.18
CA GLU A 51 30.81 16.94 -12.17
C GLU A 51 31.03 15.94 -11.03
N TYR A 52 29.97 15.32 -10.50
CA TYR A 52 30.06 14.32 -9.44
C TYR A 52 30.93 13.13 -9.86
N LEU A 53 30.74 12.59 -11.07
CA LEU A 53 31.58 11.48 -11.55
C LEU A 53 33.03 11.90 -11.83
N LYS A 54 33.22 13.12 -12.35
CA LYS A 54 34.54 13.61 -12.78
C LYS A 54 35.40 14.11 -11.62
N GLN A 55 34.80 14.67 -10.58
CA GLN A 55 35.50 15.30 -9.45
C GLN A 55 35.57 14.39 -8.23
N ASP A 56 34.52 13.62 -7.92
CA ASP A 56 34.49 12.79 -6.71
C ASP A 56 34.67 11.30 -6.98
N VAL A 57 33.85 10.70 -7.84
CA VAL A 57 33.80 9.23 -7.97
C VAL A 57 35.03 8.69 -8.72
N GLY A 58 35.30 9.23 -9.92
CA GLY A 58 36.36 8.75 -10.79
C GLY A 58 37.77 8.88 -10.21
N PRO A 59 38.22 10.08 -9.78
CA PRO A 59 39.56 10.26 -9.24
C PRO A 59 39.87 9.39 -8.01
N ASN A 60 38.91 9.26 -7.09
CA ASN A 60 39.05 8.43 -5.89
C ASN A 60 39.13 6.95 -6.25
N LEU A 61 38.33 6.50 -7.21
CA LEU A 61 38.35 5.13 -7.70
C LEU A 61 39.70 4.77 -8.36
N TRP A 62 40.20 5.63 -9.25
CA TRP A 62 41.50 5.40 -9.90
C TRP A 62 42.65 5.41 -8.91
N LYS A 63 42.62 6.30 -7.92
CA LYS A 63 43.62 6.35 -6.86
C LYS A 63 43.63 5.06 -6.04
N MET A 64 42.45 4.60 -5.61
CA MET A 64 42.31 3.38 -4.82
C MET A 64 42.86 2.15 -5.57
N ILE A 65 42.46 1.95 -6.84
CA ILE A 65 42.95 0.82 -7.65
C ILE A 65 44.46 0.96 -7.90
N SER A 66 44.99 2.18 -8.10
CA SER A 66 46.41 2.41 -8.32
C SER A 66 47.28 2.05 -7.10
N GLU A 67 46.79 2.36 -5.90
CA GLU A 67 47.50 2.07 -4.66
C GLU A 67 47.57 0.57 -4.37
N GLU A 68 46.53 -0.18 -4.75
CA GLU A 68 46.49 -1.63 -4.55
C GLU A 68 47.34 -2.38 -5.57
N LEU A 69 47.32 -1.97 -6.84
CA LEU A 69 48.11 -2.60 -7.90
C LEU A 69 49.59 -2.16 -7.92
N GLY A 70 49.93 -1.10 -7.19
CA GLY A 70 51.27 -0.48 -7.27
C GLY A 70 51.58 0.14 -8.64
N VAL A 71 50.59 0.27 -9.53
CA VAL A 71 50.71 0.81 -10.89
C VAL A 71 49.69 1.93 -11.09
N LYS A 72 50.07 3.02 -11.76
CA LYS A 72 49.17 4.16 -11.99
C LYS A 72 48.01 3.80 -12.93
N VAL A 73 46.81 3.71 -12.36
CA VAL A 73 45.53 3.51 -13.06
C VAL A 73 44.87 4.86 -13.34
N THR A 74 44.31 4.97 -14.54
CA THR A 74 43.54 6.09 -15.04
C THR A 74 42.42 5.56 -15.92
N LYS A 75 41.44 6.41 -16.22
CA LYS A 75 40.37 6.08 -17.17
C LYS A 75 40.88 5.52 -18.52
N LYS A 76 42.04 5.98 -19.00
CA LYS A 76 42.55 5.59 -20.32
C LYS A 76 43.25 4.23 -20.35
N ASN A 77 43.78 3.77 -19.21
CA ASN A 77 44.56 2.53 -19.15
C ASN A 77 43.93 1.47 -18.25
N LEU A 78 42.77 1.73 -17.63
CA LEU A 78 42.06 0.79 -16.76
C LEU A 78 41.92 -0.60 -17.41
N LYS A 79 41.42 -0.66 -18.65
CA LYS A 79 41.22 -1.92 -19.36
C LYS A 79 42.51 -2.72 -19.49
N THR A 80 43.56 -2.08 -19.98
CA THR A 80 44.87 -2.70 -20.18
C THR A 80 45.53 -3.11 -18.87
N VAL A 81 45.42 -2.28 -17.81
CA VAL A 81 46.01 -2.60 -16.50
C VAL A 81 45.29 -3.78 -15.85
N LEU A 82 43.96 -3.80 -15.90
CA LEU A 82 43.21 -4.93 -15.35
C LEU A 82 43.49 -6.20 -16.15
N GLU A 83 43.57 -6.15 -17.47
CA GLU A 83 43.93 -7.31 -18.31
C GLU A 83 45.36 -7.83 -18.04
N LEU A 84 46.33 -6.94 -17.77
CA LEU A 84 47.73 -7.31 -17.50
C LEU A 84 47.95 -7.89 -16.10
N HIS A 85 47.19 -7.41 -15.11
CA HIS A 85 47.30 -7.85 -13.71
C HIS A 85 46.28 -8.94 -13.35
N TYR A 86 45.46 -9.35 -14.30
CA TYR A 86 44.56 -10.49 -14.15
C TYR A 86 45.37 -11.79 -14.34
N SER A 87 45.84 -12.35 -13.24
CA SER A 87 46.32 -13.74 -13.23
C SER A 87 45.13 -14.68 -13.11
N GLU A 88 45.03 -15.67 -14.01
CA GLU A 88 44.17 -16.85 -13.81
C GLU A 88 44.70 -17.67 -12.63
N ASP A 89 44.40 -17.25 -11.41
CA ASP A 89 44.34 -18.19 -10.30
C ASP A 89 42.91 -18.77 -10.24
N PRO A 90 42.76 -20.10 -10.30
CA PRO A 90 41.45 -20.72 -10.32
C PRO A 90 40.75 -20.45 -8.97
N PRO A 91 39.46 -20.08 -8.95
CA PRO A 91 38.71 -20.20 -7.73
C PRO A 91 38.61 -21.69 -7.39
N THR A 92 39.38 -22.12 -6.40
CA THR A 92 39.01 -23.26 -5.56
C THR A 92 37.79 -22.85 -4.75
N SER A 93 36.64 -22.81 -5.42
CA SER A 93 35.35 -23.05 -4.78
C SER A 93 35.39 -24.45 -4.17
N PRO A 94 34.84 -24.67 -2.97
CA PRO A 94 34.58 -26.01 -2.47
C PRO A 94 33.38 -26.59 -3.24
N HIS A 95 33.58 -26.87 -4.52
CA HIS A 95 32.68 -27.66 -5.34
C HIS A 95 33.51 -28.72 -6.06
N SER A 96 34.00 -29.68 -5.28
CA SER A 96 34.00 -31.05 -5.79
C SER A 96 32.53 -31.37 -6.11
N PRO A 97 32.19 -31.86 -7.31
CA PRO A 97 30.88 -32.46 -7.52
C PRO A 97 30.76 -33.59 -6.51
N THR A 98 29.92 -33.39 -5.50
CA THR A 98 29.42 -34.54 -4.75
C THR A 98 28.83 -35.46 -5.78
N THR A 99 29.20 -36.73 -5.70
CA THR A 99 28.85 -37.81 -6.63
C THR A 99 27.36 -38.20 -6.55
N ASP A 100 26.52 -37.28 -6.09
CA ASP A 100 25.06 -37.27 -6.13
C ASP A 100 24.71 -36.19 -7.16
N GLY A 101 24.04 -36.52 -8.27
CA GLY A 101 23.73 -35.63 -9.40
C GLY A 101 22.77 -34.47 -9.09
N ARG A 102 22.98 -33.75 -7.97
CA ARG A 102 22.19 -32.63 -7.48
C ARG A 102 23.04 -31.37 -7.47
N ALA A 103 22.54 -30.28 -8.05
CA ALA A 103 23.21 -28.98 -8.09
C ALA A 103 22.29 -27.87 -7.53
N ILE A 104 22.88 -26.94 -6.77
CA ILE A 104 22.16 -25.82 -6.16
C ILE A 104 22.88 -24.52 -6.53
N ASP A 105 22.13 -23.56 -7.05
CA ASP A 105 22.59 -22.21 -7.34
C ASP A 105 21.58 -21.19 -6.78
N LEU A 106 21.96 -20.57 -5.66
CA LEU A 106 21.14 -19.57 -5.00
C LEU A 106 21.42 -18.13 -5.48
N GLY A 107 22.37 -17.91 -6.40
CA GLY A 107 22.68 -16.60 -6.96
C GLY A 107 22.87 -15.51 -5.90
N GLU A 108 22.10 -14.43 -6.03
CA GLU A 108 22.08 -13.28 -5.10
C GLU A 108 21.03 -13.42 -3.98
N ALA A 109 20.60 -14.64 -3.64
CA ALA A 109 19.63 -14.85 -2.58
C ALA A 109 20.14 -14.27 -1.25
N PRO A 110 19.33 -13.46 -0.54
CA PRO A 110 19.74 -12.93 0.76
C PRO A 110 19.92 -14.06 1.78
N ASP A 111 20.91 -13.90 2.68
CA ASP A 111 21.09 -14.82 3.80
C ASP A 111 19.89 -14.73 4.76
N VAL A 112 19.34 -15.89 5.10
CA VAL A 112 18.18 -16.03 5.99
C VAL A 112 18.61 -16.71 7.29
N ALA A 113 19.48 -16.03 8.04
CA ALA A 113 19.91 -16.50 9.36
C ALA A 113 18.76 -16.56 10.38
N PHE A 114 17.78 -15.65 10.26
CA PHE A 114 16.64 -15.56 11.18
C PHE A 114 15.33 -15.85 10.46
N PHE A 115 14.56 -16.80 10.99
CA PHE A 115 13.24 -17.19 10.48
C PHE A 115 12.28 -17.38 11.66
N TYR A 116 11.16 -16.65 11.62
CA TYR A 116 10.17 -16.61 12.70
C TYR A 116 8.83 -17.11 12.18
N GLY A 117 8.18 -17.99 12.95
CA GLY A 117 6.85 -18.49 12.61
C GLY A 117 6.75 -19.24 11.28
N ARG A 118 5.61 -19.06 10.61
CA ARG A 118 5.30 -19.56 9.25
C ARG A 118 5.38 -21.08 9.06
N ARG A 119 5.23 -21.84 10.13
CA ARG A 119 5.36 -23.30 10.09
C ARG A 119 4.25 -23.95 9.26
N GLU A 120 3.04 -23.41 9.35
CA GLU A 120 1.88 -23.90 8.60
C GLU A 120 2.02 -23.63 7.11
N GLU A 121 2.39 -22.41 6.74
CA GLU A 121 2.64 -22.01 5.36
C GLU A 121 3.79 -22.81 4.75
N LEU A 122 4.89 -23.00 5.49
CA LEU A 122 6.01 -23.81 5.03
C LEU A 122 5.61 -25.28 4.81
N ALA A 123 4.81 -25.86 5.72
CA ALA A 123 4.30 -27.22 5.59
C ALA A 123 3.28 -27.37 4.44
N GLN A 124 2.47 -26.34 4.20
CA GLN A 124 1.54 -26.27 3.07
C GLN A 124 2.29 -26.21 1.74
N LEU A 125 3.32 -25.37 1.65
CA LEU A 125 4.16 -25.25 0.46
C LEU A 125 4.92 -26.54 0.18
N GLU A 126 5.51 -27.17 1.19
CA GLU A 126 6.16 -28.48 1.05
C GLU A 126 5.18 -29.53 0.51
N ARG A 127 3.95 -29.57 1.05
CA ARG A 127 2.90 -30.48 0.57
C ARG A 127 2.57 -30.21 -0.90
N TRP A 128 2.35 -28.96 -1.27
CA TRP A 128 2.01 -28.58 -2.63
C TRP A 128 3.11 -28.93 -3.63
N VAL A 129 4.36 -28.62 -3.28
CA VAL A 129 5.50 -28.78 -4.19
C VAL A 129 5.96 -30.24 -4.27
N VAL A 130 6.06 -30.94 -3.13
CA VAL A 130 6.64 -32.29 -3.09
C VAL A 130 5.58 -33.37 -3.32
N ARG A 131 4.42 -33.27 -2.66
CA ARG A 131 3.39 -34.34 -2.67
C ARG A 131 2.34 -34.14 -3.75
N GLU A 132 1.84 -32.92 -3.90
CA GLU A 132 0.85 -32.60 -4.94
C GLU A 132 1.50 -32.24 -6.28
N GLU A 133 2.84 -32.15 -6.32
CA GLU A 133 3.66 -31.83 -7.50
C GLU A 133 3.12 -30.62 -8.26
N ALA A 134 2.86 -29.52 -7.54
CA ALA A 134 2.49 -28.25 -8.14
C ALA A 134 3.59 -27.81 -9.12
N ARG A 135 3.17 -27.32 -10.29
CA ARG A 135 4.08 -26.80 -11.33
C ARG A 135 4.44 -25.36 -11.10
N VAL A 136 3.48 -24.59 -10.59
CA VAL A 136 3.69 -23.18 -10.25
C VAL A 136 3.07 -22.86 -8.90
N VAL A 137 3.83 -22.20 -8.04
CA VAL A 137 3.37 -21.66 -6.78
C VAL A 137 3.73 -20.17 -6.71
N ALA A 138 2.72 -19.30 -6.67
CA ALA A 138 2.93 -17.88 -6.45
C ALA A 138 2.78 -17.53 -4.95
N LEU A 139 3.85 -17.05 -4.33
CA LEU A 139 3.84 -16.44 -3.00
C LEU A 139 3.50 -14.95 -3.15
N LEU A 140 2.35 -14.57 -2.62
CA LEU A 140 1.76 -13.24 -2.77
C LEU A 140 1.66 -12.55 -1.41
N GLY A 141 1.67 -11.23 -1.39
CA GLY A 141 1.51 -10.46 -0.15
C GLY A 141 2.22 -9.12 -0.19
N MET A 142 1.97 -8.31 0.84
CA MET A 142 2.51 -6.97 0.96
C MET A 142 4.06 -6.94 0.96
N GLY A 143 4.64 -5.79 0.64
CA GLY A 143 6.06 -5.53 0.84
C GLY A 143 6.50 -5.86 2.27
N GLY A 144 7.66 -6.51 2.42
CA GLY A 144 8.21 -6.84 3.74
C GLY A 144 7.56 -8.01 4.49
N ILE A 145 6.49 -8.62 3.95
CA ILE A 145 5.73 -9.69 4.64
C ILE A 145 6.49 -11.02 4.83
N GLY A 146 7.65 -11.17 4.17
CA GLY A 146 8.51 -12.36 4.27
C GLY A 146 8.47 -13.35 3.10
N LYS A 147 7.94 -12.97 1.92
CA LYS A 147 7.86 -13.85 0.74
C LYS A 147 9.20 -14.46 0.33
N THR A 148 10.23 -13.62 0.16
CA THR A 148 11.59 -14.02 -0.22
C THR A 148 12.22 -14.93 0.83
N THR A 149 12.07 -14.57 2.10
CA THR A 149 12.52 -15.39 3.23
C THR A 149 11.87 -16.77 3.23
N LEU A 150 10.55 -16.84 2.99
CA LEU A 150 9.80 -18.10 2.96
C LEU A 150 10.18 -18.98 1.76
N SER A 151 10.39 -18.39 0.57
CA SER A 151 10.80 -19.16 -0.62
C SER A 151 12.18 -19.79 -0.44
N ILE A 152 13.13 -19.08 0.17
CA ILE A 152 14.48 -19.58 0.47
C ILE A 152 14.42 -20.70 1.52
N LYS A 153 13.67 -20.51 2.63
CA LYS A 153 13.52 -21.56 3.64
C LYS A 153 12.82 -22.80 3.13
N LEU A 154 11.86 -22.64 2.23
CA LEU A 154 11.27 -23.78 1.54
C LEU A 154 12.32 -24.50 0.69
N ALA A 155 13.11 -23.77 -0.11
CA ALA A 155 14.16 -24.34 -0.94
C ALA A 155 15.16 -25.15 -0.11
N GLU A 156 15.69 -24.58 0.98
CA GLU A 156 16.60 -25.26 1.92
C GLU A 156 16.00 -26.57 2.44
N LYS A 157 14.69 -26.59 2.73
CA LYS A 157 14.00 -27.76 3.27
C LYS A 157 13.78 -28.87 2.23
N ILE A 158 13.39 -28.50 1.00
CA ILE A 158 12.96 -29.47 -0.02
C ILE A 158 14.01 -29.71 -1.12
N GLN A 159 15.18 -29.07 -1.06
CA GLN A 159 16.23 -29.18 -2.08
C GLN A 159 16.63 -30.62 -2.41
N HIS A 160 16.57 -31.53 -1.44
CA HIS A 160 16.90 -32.94 -1.63
C HIS A 160 15.91 -33.70 -2.54
N ASN A 161 14.74 -33.13 -2.82
CA ASN A 161 13.72 -33.68 -3.72
C ASN A 161 13.92 -33.27 -5.19
N PHE A 162 14.93 -32.45 -5.49
CA PHE A 162 15.17 -31.89 -6.82
C PHE A 162 16.61 -32.19 -7.29
N ASP A 163 16.77 -32.35 -8.59
CA ASP A 163 18.07 -32.50 -9.25
C ASP A 163 18.76 -31.13 -9.34
N PHE A 164 17.98 -30.07 -9.58
CA PHE A 164 18.47 -28.71 -9.71
C PHE A 164 17.63 -27.74 -8.91
N VAL A 165 18.27 -26.89 -8.10
CA VAL A 165 17.61 -25.77 -7.41
C VAL A 165 18.26 -24.48 -7.85
N CYS A 166 17.47 -23.57 -8.43
CA CYS A 166 17.95 -22.29 -8.95
C CYS A 166 17.10 -21.14 -8.42
N TRP A 167 17.75 -20.13 -7.85
CA TRP A 167 17.11 -18.89 -7.39
C TRP A 167 17.63 -17.68 -8.19
N ARG A 168 16.72 -16.85 -8.70
CA ARG A 168 17.06 -15.61 -9.44
C ARG A 168 16.21 -14.43 -9.00
N SER A 169 16.86 -13.28 -8.89
CA SER A 169 16.23 -12.00 -8.58
C SER A 169 15.79 -11.28 -9.85
N LEU A 170 14.54 -10.78 -9.88
CA LEU A 170 14.08 -9.86 -10.92
C LEU A 170 14.10 -8.40 -10.48
N ARG A 171 14.73 -8.07 -9.34
CA ARG A 171 14.70 -6.71 -8.75
C ARG A 171 15.10 -5.61 -9.72
N ASN A 172 16.10 -5.86 -10.57
CA ASN A 172 16.62 -4.91 -11.56
C ASN A 172 15.96 -5.05 -12.94
N SER A 173 14.84 -5.76 -13.03
CA SER A 173 14.11 -6.05 -14.27
C SER A 173 15.03 -6.60 -15.37
N PRO A 174 15.72 -7.73 -15.15
CA PRO A 174 16.57 -8.31 -16.18
C PRO A 174 15.73 -8.79 -17.39
N PRO A 175 16.21 -8.64 -18.63
CA PRO A 175 15.59 -9.25 -19.80
C PRO A 175 15.46 -10.76 -19.64
N LEU A 176 14.33 -11.34 -20.10
CA LEU A 176 14.09 -12.77 -19.95
C LEU A 176 15.19 -13.64 -20.58
N SER A 177 15.78 -13.20 -21.69
CA SER A 177 16.84 -13.94 -22.37
C SER A 177 18.06 -14.17 -21.47
N GLU A 178 18.43 -13.20 -20.64
CA GLU A 178 19.57 -13.32 -19.74
C GLU A 178 19.29 -14.37 -18.66
N ILE A 179 18.11 -14.32 -18.07
CA ILE A 179 17.67 -15.29 -17.06
C ILE A 179 17.55 -16.70 -17.65
N LEU A 180 16.99 -16.84 -18.86
CA LEU A 180 16.86 -18.14 -19.51
C LEU A 180 18.21 -18.76 -19.85
N ILE A 181 19.13 -17.97 -20.43
CA ILE A 181 20.48 -18.44 -20.75
C ILE A 181 21.18 -18.96 -19.51
N ASP A 182 21.12 -18.19 -18.42
CA ASP A 182 21.77 -18.53 -17.17
C ASP A 182 21.19 -19.81 -16.53
N ILE A 183 19.86 -19.94 -16.49
CA ILE A 183 19.18 -21.16 -15.99
C ILE A 183 19.47 -22.38 -16.88
N ILE A 184 19.44 -22.21 -18.21
CA ILE A 184 19.70 -23.31 -19.15
C ILE A 184 21.13 -23.81 -19.03
N ARG A 185 22.11 -22.90 -18.89
CA ARG A 185 23.52 -23.25 -18.65
C ARG A 185 23.68 -24.06 -17.37
N PHE A 186 23.05 -23.63 -16.29
CA PHE A 186 23.10 -24.30 -15.00
C PHE A 186 22.52 -25.73 -15.03
N ILE A 187 21.40 -25.95 -15.71
CA ILE A 187 20.73 -27.27 -15.75
C ILE A 187 21.34 -28.19 -16.82
N GLY A 188 21.74 -27.64 -17.96
CA GLY A 188 21.96 -28.40 -19.19
C GLY A 188 23.41 -28.77 -19.51
N ASP A 189 24.39 -28.28 -18.75
CA ASP A 189 25.86 -28.43 -19.00
C ASP A 189 26.23 -28.26 -20.49
N ALA A 190 25.56 -27.33 -21.16
CA ALA A 190 25.61 -27.15 -22.61
C ALA A 190 26.66 -26.09 -22.98
N PRO A 191 27.60 -26.37 -23.90
CA PRO A 191 28.58 -25.39 -24.36
C PRO A 191 27.90 -24.22 -25.09
N ASP A 192 28.50 -23.03 -24.98
CA ASP A 192 27.91 -21.74 -25.40
C ASP A 192 27.40 -21.70 -26.84
N ASP A 193 28.01 -22.46 -27.75
CA ASP A 193 27.64 -22.51 -29.18
C ASP A 193 26.29 -23.23 -29.45
N THR A 194 25.65 -23.82 -28.44
CA THR A 194 24.40 -24.59 -28.59
C THR A 194 23.15 -23.88 -28.05
N LEU A 195 23.30 -22.70 -27.46
CA LEU A 195 22.19 -21.95 -26.88
C LEU A 195 21.33 -21.31 -27.98
N PRO A 196 20.00 -21.49 -27.96
CA PRO A 196 19.14 -20.88 -28.98
C PRO A 196 19.18 -19.34 -28.89
N GLU A 197 19.39 -18.66 -30.03
CA GLU A 197 19.35 -17.19 -30.08
C GLU A 197 17.93 -16.62 -29.88
N HIS A 198 16.91 -17.36 -30.33
CA HIS A 198 15.52 -16.92 -30.24
C HIS A 198 14.87 -17.32 -28.91
N LEU A 199 14.25 -16.34 -28.25
CA LEU A 199 13.61 -16.49 -26.95
C LEU A 199 12.59 -17.65 -26.88
N ASN A 200 11.73 -17.83 -27.90
CA ASN A 200 10.77 -18.94 -27.92
C ASN A 200 11.44 -20.31 -27.94
N ARG A 201 12.62 -20.42 -28.57
CA ARG A 201 13.42 -21.66 -28.54
C ARG A 201 14.10 -21.83 -27.19
N GLN A 202 14.56 -20.75 -26.55
CA GLN A 202 15.09 -20.80 -25.19
C GLN A 202 14.03 -21.30 -24.19
N ILE A 203 12.81 -20.75 -24.25
CA ILE A 203 11.69 -21.21 -23.42
C ILE A 203 11.40 -22.69 -23.69
N SER A 204 11.33 -23.10 -24.97
CA SER A 204 11.09 -24.51 -25.34
C SER A 204 12.18 -25.42 -24.77
N ARG A 205 13.44 -24.99 -24.85
CA ARG A 205 14.59 -25.73 -24.31
C ARG A 205 14.53 -25.85 -22.79
N LEU A 206 14.17 -24.79 -22.08
CA LEU A 206 13.97 -24.85 -20.64
C LEU A 206 12.86 -25.85 -20.27
N ILE A 207 11.73 -25.85 -20.99
CA ILE A 207 10.65 -26.82 -20.74
C ILE A 207 11.12 -28.26 -20.99
N GLU A 208 11.94 -28.51 -22.02
CA GLU A 208 12.55 -29.84 -22.24
C GLU A 208 13.41 -30.27 -21.04
N LEU A 209 14.26 -29.37 -20.53
CA LEU A 209 15.09 -29.63 -19.36
C LEU A 209 14.25 -29.87 -18.09
N MET A 210 13.18 -29.10 -17.89
CA MET A 210 12.24 -29.26 -16.77
C MET A 210 11.44 -30.58 -16.84
N ARG A 211 11.38 -31.22 -18.02
CA ARG A 211 10.81 -32.57 -18.19
C ARG A 211 11.83 -33.65 -17.89
N SER A 212 13.07 -33.49 -18.41
CA SER A 212 14.12 -34.49 -18.22
C SER A 212 14.66 -34.54 -16.79
N HIS A 213 14.69 -33.39 -16.11
CA HIS A 213 15.15 -33.23 -14.74
C HIS A 213 14.06 -32.66 -13.86
N ARG A 214 14.10 -32.97 -12.57
CA ARG A 214 13.22 -32.39 -11.56
C ARG A 214 13.88 -31.13 -11.00
N CYS A 215 13.47 -29.98 -11.51
CA CYS A 215 14.03 -28.67 -11.16
C CYS A 215 13.10 -27.87 -10.23
N LEU A 216 13.68 -27.17 -9.26
CA LEU A 216 13.03 -26.14 -8.46
C LEU A 216 13.58 -24.78 -8.89
N LEU A 217 12.75 -23.99 -9.57
CA LEU A 217 13.10 -22.64 -10.00
C LEU A 217 12.41 -21.62 -9.12
N ILE A 218 13.13 -20.62 -8.63
CA ILE A 218 12.57 -19.54 -7.81
C ILE A 218 12.89 -18.21 -8.48
N LEU A 219 11.85 -17.48 -8.88
CA LEU A 219 11.97 -16.13 -9.40
C LEU A 219 11.41 -15.14 -8.38
N ASP A 220 12.29 -14.33 -7.82
CA ASP A 220 11.95 -13.38 -6.77
C ASP A 220 11.62 -12.00 -7.34
N ASN A 221 10.63 -11.32 -6.74
CA ASN A 221 10.28 -9.92 -6.99
C ASN A 221 9.73 -9.63 -8.39
N ILE A 222 8.73 -10.42 -8.85
CA ILE A 222 8.11 -10.30 -10.18
C ILE A 222 7.49 -8.91 -10.42
N GLU A 223 7.09 -8.18 -9.39
CA GLU A 223 6.49 -6.84 -9.53
C GLU A 223 7.40 -5.83 -10.25
N SER A 224 8.73 -6.05 -10.24
CA SER A 224 9.70 -5.19 -10.95
C SER A 224 9.48 -5.16 -12.46
N ILE A 225 8.96 -6.24 -13.05
CA ILE A 225 8.72 -6.35 -14.50
C ILE A 225 7.28 -6.01 -14.90
N LEU A 226 6.45 -5.60 -13.94
CA LEU A 226 5.06 -5.20 -14.16
C LEU A 226 4.93 -3.67 -14.25
N GLN A 227 4.06 -3.19 -15.15
CA GLN A 227 3.83 -1.77 -15.40
C GLN A 227 3.20 -1.06 -14.20
N PRO A 228 3.69 0.14 -13.86
CA PRO A 228 3.00 1.06 -12.96
C PRO A 228 1.82 1.74 -13.68
N ILE A 229 0.87 2.26 -12.90
CA ILE A 229 -0.17 3.26 -13.29
C ILE A 229 -1.35 2.69 -14.12
N ASN A 230 -1.36 1.39 -14.41
CA ASN A 230 -2.48 0.67 -15.04
C ASN A 230 -3.06 -0.43 -14.14
N LEU A 231 -4.11 -1.13 -14.60
CA LEU A 231 -4.63 -2.33 -13.92
C LEU A 231 -3.51 -3.37 -13.69
N ALA A 232 -3.46 -3.92 -12.49
CA ALA A 232 -2.42 -4.85 -12.02
C ALA A 232 -2.28 -6.09 -12.91
N GLY A 233 -1.04 -6.56 -13.03
CA GLY A 233 -0.68 -7.77 -13.78
C GLY A 233 -0.37 -7.57 -15.26
N ARG A 234 -0.11 -6.33 -15.71
CA ARG A 234 0.43 -6.04 -17.06
C ARG A 234 1.94 -5.87 -17.00
N TYR A 235 2.66 -6.40 -18.01
CA TYR A 235 4.12 -6.34 -18.11
C TYR A 235 4.59 -5.05 -18.78
N TYR A 236 5.79 -4.57 -18.43
CA TYR A 236 6.44 -3.49 -19.19
C TYR A 236 6.61 -3.89 -20.67
N PRO A 237 6.59 -2.93 -21.62
CA PRO A 237 6.89 -3.23 -23.01
C PRO A 237 8.26 -3.90 -23.12
N GLY A 238 8.30 -5.09 -23.72
CA GLY A 238 9.50 -5.94 -23.83
C GLY A 238 9.60 -7.04 -22.77
N TYR A 239 8.73 -7.06 -21.76
CA TYR A 239 8.68 -8.05 -20.68
C TYR A 239 7.47 -8.98 -20.77
N GLU A 240 6.63 -8.85 -21.79
CA GLU A 240 5.47 -9.73 -22.03
C GLU A 240 5.88 -11.20 -22.23
N ASN A 241 7.11 -11.43 -22.62
CA ASN A 241 7.73 -12.74 -22.74
C ASN A 241 7.81 -13.52 -21.43
N TYR A 242 7.90 -12.85 -20.26
CA TYR A 242 7.79 -13.51 -18.97
C TYR A 242 6.40 -14.13 -18.79
N GLY A 243 5.35 -13.44 -19.25
CA GLY A 243 3.99 -13.99 -19.28
C GLY A 243 3.91 -15.26 -20.14
N GLU A 244 4.53 -15.27 -21.32
CA GLU A 244 4.58 -16.46 -22.18
C GLU A 244 5.34 -17.63 -21.53
N LEU A 245 6.45 -17.37 -20.83
CA LEU A 245 7.14 -18.38 -20.04
C LEU A 245 6.22 -18.98 -18.97
N PHE A 246 5.57 -18.14 -18.16
CA PHE A 246 4.70 -18.61 -17.07
C PHE A 246 3.52 -19.41 -17.60
N LYS A 247 2.90 -18.94 -18.68
CA LYS A 247 1.84 -19.66 -19.38
C LYS A 247 2.30 -21.05 -19.81
N ARG A 248 3.47 -21.15 -20.43
CA ARG A 248 3.98 -22.43 -20.95
C ARG A 248 4.33 -23.42 -19.85
N ILE A 249 4.85 -22.96 -18.72
CA ILE A 249 5.07 -23.79 -17.52
C ILE A 249 3.73 -24.26 -16.94
N CYS A 250 2.71 -23.39 -16.89
CA CYS A 250 1.39 -23.79 -16.41
C CYS A 250 0.73 -24.88 -17.28
N GLU A 251 0.83 -24.76 -18.61
CA GLU A 251 0.14 -25.63 -19.57
C GLU A 251 0.86 -26.97 -19.81
N THR A 252 2.19 -26.99 -19.75
CA THR A 252 2.96 -28.18 -20.14
C THR A 252 3.11 -29.20 -19.02
N ASN A 253 3.10 -30.48 -19.37
CA ASN A 253 3.41 -31.55 -18.42
C ASN A 253 4.92 -31.59 -18.17
N HIS A 254 5.31 -31.47 -16.90
CA HIS A 254 6.66 -31.64 -16.38
C HIS A 254 6.60 -31.97 -14.87
N GLN A 255 7.71 -32.47 -14.32
CA GLN A 255 7.86 -32.83 -12.90
C GLN A 255 8.50 -31.73 -12.04
N SER A 256 8.97 -30.66 -12.70
CA SER A 256 9.59 -29.50 -12.06
C SER A 256 8.57 -28.54 -11.44
N CYS A 257 9.04 -27.63 -10.58
CA CYS A 257 8.23 -26.59 -9.94
C CYS A 257 8.87 -25.20 -10.11
N LEU A 258 8.06 -24.20 -10.42
CA LEU A 258 8.40 -22.77 -10.41
C LEU A 258 7.74 -22.09 -9.22
N ILE A 259 8.53 -21.40 -8.40
CA ILE A 259 8.06 -20.53 -7.32
C ILE A 259 8.25 -19.08 -7.75
N LEU A 260 7.19 -18.30 -7.64
CA LEU A 260 7.20 -16.86 -7.91
C LEU A 260 6.97 -16.12 -6.61
N THR A 261 7.77 -15.09 -6.30
CA THR A 261 7.40 -14.15 -5.24
C THR A 261 6.93 -12.85 -5.87
N SER A 262 5.78 -12.34 -5.42
CA SER A 262 5.34 -11.02 -5.87
C SER A 262 4.41 -10.28 -4.91
N ARG A 263 4.38 -8.95 -5.01
CA ARG A 263 3.30 -8.11 -4.45
C ARG A 263 2.02 -8.19 -5.28
N GLU A 264 2.16 -8.40 -6.58
CA GLU A 264 1.06 -8.38 -7.54
C GLU A 264 0.88 -9.76 -8.17
N LYS A 265 -0.32 -10.35 -8.13
CA LYS A 265 -0.57 -11.65 -8.77
C LYS A 265 -0.47 -11.53 -10.31
N PRO A 266 0.46 -12.24 -10.98
CA PRO A 266 0.54 -12.21 -12.44
C PRO A 266 -0.74 -12.75 -13.10
N LYS A 267 -1.11 -12.18 -14.25
CA LYS A 267 -2.38 -12.48 -14.93
C LYS A 267 -2.52 -13.95 -15.30
N GLU A 268 -1.45 -14.59 -15.71
CA GLU A 268 -1.38 -15.99 -16.10
C GLU A 268 -1.72 -16.86 -14.90
N ILE A 269 -1.11 -16.61 -13.74
CA ILE A 269 -1.36 -17.38 -12.52
C ILE A 269 -2.80 -17.18 -12.04
N ALA A 270 -3.36 -15.98 -12.19
CA ALA A 270 -4.77 -15.73 -11.91
C ALA A 270 -5.70 -16.51 -12.85
N THR A 271 -5.35 -16.59 -14.14
CA THR A 271 -6.15 -17.28 -15.15
C THR A 271 -6.12 -18.80 -14.98
N PHE A 272 -4.94 -19.38 -14.76
CA PHE A 272 -4.77 -20.84 -14.65
C PHE A 272 -5.12 -21.37 -13.25
N GLY A 273 -4.85 -20.60 -12.19
CA GLY A 273 -5.04 -21.06 -10.81
C GLY A 273 -6.48 -21.42 -10.43
N SER A 274 -7.48 -20.88 -11.13
CA SER A 274 -8.90 -21.17 -10.86
C SER A 274 -9.31 -22.58 -11.31
N ASN A 275 -8.70 -23.11 -12.36
CA ASN A 275 -9.12 -24.36 -13.02
C ASN A 275 -8.03 -25.43 -13.05
N ASN A 276 -6.80 -25.12 -12.65
CA ASN A 276 -5.67 -26.05 -12.67
C ASN A 276 -5.13 -26.30 -11.26
N PRO A 277 -5.29 -27.51 -10.69
CA PRO A 277 -4.80 -27.80 -9.35
C PRO A 277 -3.27 -27.78 -9.24
N LYS A 278 -2.54 -27.78 -10.37
CA LYS A 278 -1.08 -27.69 -10.41
C LYS A 278 -0.57 -26.25 -10.37
N VAL A 279 -1.45 -25.26 -10.41
CA VAL A 279 -1.11 -23.83 -10.29
C VAL A 279 -1.75 -23.31 -9.00
N ARG A 280 -0.90 -22.95 -8.03
CA ARG A 280 -1.32 -22.50 -6.70
C ARG A 280 -0.88 -21.06 -6.45
N GLY A 281 -1.65 -20.36 -5.64
CA GLY A 281 -1.26 -19.07 -5.06
C GLY A 281 -1.42 -19.12 -3.55
N LEU A 282 -0.40 -18.72 -2.82
CA LEU A 282 -0.45 -18.53 -1.37
C LEU A 282 -0.39 -17.05 -1.06
N GLN A 283 -1.48 -16.50 -0.51
CA GLN A 283 -1.50 -15.14 0.01
C GLN A 283 -0.96 -15.14 1.43
N LEU A 284 0.18 -14.48 1.65
CA LEU A 284 0.75 -14.29 2.98
C LEU A 284 0.07 -13.10 3.67
N THR A 285 -0.43 -13.36 4.87
CA THR A 285 -0.97 -12.38 5.82
C THR A 285 0.08 -12.02 6.86
N GLY A 286 -0.27 -11.26 7.90
CA GLY A 286 0.59 -11.04 9.06
C GLY A 286 1.13 -12.31 9.71
N LEU A 287 2.22 -12.18 10.46
CA LEU A 287 2.59 -13.21 11.44
C LEU A 287 1.60 -13.22 12.61
N GLU A 288 1.45 -14.40 13.21
CA GLU A 288 0.71 -14.57 14.45
C GLU A 288 1.39 -13.79 15.59
N GLU A 289 0.61 -13.44 16.62
CA GLU A 289 1.10 -12.61 17.72
C GLU A 289 2.29 -13.23 18.46
N ALA A 290 2.28 -14.56 18.64
CA ALA A 290 3.38 -15.29 19.29
C ALA A 290 4.69 -15.16 18.49
N ASP A 291 4.63 -15.28 17.16
CA ASP A 291 5.80 -15.19 16.28
C ASP A 291 6.32 -13.74 16.20
N CYS A 292 5.42 -12.77 16.31
CA CYS A 292 5.77 -11.34 16.38
C CYS A 292 6.59 -11.03 17.64
N GLN A 293 6.25 -11.65 18.79
CA GLN A 293 6.99 -11.47 20.03
C GLN A 293 8.44 -11.94 19.91
N GLU A 294 8.70 -13.01 19.16
CA GLU A 294 10.07 -13.48 18.90
C GLU A 294 10.89 -12.42 18.13
N ILE A 295 10.29 -11.73 17.17
CA ILE A 295 10.97 -10.65 16.41
C ILE A 295 11.31 -9.47 17.33
N LEU A 296 10.35 -9.04 18.16
CA LEU A 296 10.54 -7.90 19.07
C LEU A 296 11.60 -8.21 20.14
N SER A 297 11.53 -9.40 20.74
CA SER A 297 12.45 -9.84 21.79
C SER A 297 13.86 -10.08 21.25
N ALA A 298 14.01 -10.65 20.05
CA ALA A 298 15.32 -10.81 19.39
C ALA A 298 16.04 -9.48 19.15
N LYS A 299 15.27 -8.39 19.03
CA LYS A 299 15.82 -7.04 18.91
C LYS A 299 16.08 -6.35 20.23
N GLY A 300 15.70 -6.93 21.37
CA GLY A 300 15.99 -6.40 22.70
C GLY A 300 14.88 -5.52 23.30
N LEU A 301 13.68 -5.54 22.73
CA LEU A 301 12.52 -4.91 23.34
C LEU A 301 11.89 -5.89 24.35
N SER A 302 12.00 -5.58 25.64
CA SER A 302 11.31 -6.30 26.71
C SER A 302 10.07 -5.54 27.10
N ILE A 303 8.93 -6.23 27.00
CA ILE A 303 7.70 -5.50 27.00
C ILE A 303 6.56 -6.35 27.62
N ALA A 304 5.80 -5.78 28.59
CA ALA A 304 4.53 -6.30 29.18
C ALA A 304 3.36 -6.69 28.21
N ALA A 305 2.84 -7.92 28.31
CA ALA A 305 1.85 -8.51 27.39
C ALA A 305 0.66 -7.63 26.96
N GLU A 306 0.14 -6.76 27.83
CA GLU A 306 -1.04 -5.92 27.61
C GLU A 306 -0.88 -4.88 26.48
N ILE A 307 0.35 -4.49 26.15
CA ILE A 307 0.64 -3.38 25.23
C ILE A 307 1.05 -3.91 23.83
N TRP A 308 1.41 -5.20 23.66
CA TRP A 308 1.82 -5.73 22.33
C TRP A 308 0.70 -5.94 21.37
N HIS A 309 -0.48 -6.31 21.87
CA HIS A 309 -1.65 -6.44 21.02
C HIS A 309 -1.91 -5.12 20.27
N GLN A 310 -1.60 -3.97 20.87
CA GLN A 310 -1.75 -2.67 20.23
C GLN A 310 -0.71 -2.43 19.14
N VAL A 311 0.56 -2.75 19.38
CA VAL A 311 1.64 -2.58 18.37
C VAL A 311 1.49 -3.59 17.23
N VAL A 312 1.32 -4.87 17.55
CA VAL A 312 1.17 -5.94 16.54
C VAL A 312 -0.11 -5.73 15.74
N GLY A 313 -1.22 -5.36 16.38
CA GLY A 313 -2.48 -5.06 15.71
C GLY A 313 -2.38 -3.89 14.70
N ARG A 314 -1.56 -2.87 15.00
CA ARG A 314 -1.32 -1.73 14.08
C ARG A 314 -0.55 -2.10 12.82
N TYR A 315 0.43 -2.97 12.95
CA TYR A 315 1.27 -3.40 11.83
C TYR A 315 0.85 -4.74 11.23
N VAL A 316 -0.23 -5.33 11.74
CA VAL A 316 -0.85 -6.59 11.30
C VAL A 316 0.22 -7.69 11.15
N GLY A 317 1.12 -7.79 12.12
CA GLY A 317 2.20 -8.79 12.10
C GLY A 317 3.17 -8.71 10.91
N ASN A 318 3.29 -7.57 10.21
CA ASN A 318 4.25 -7.42 9.11
C ASN A 318 5.70 -7.46 9.66
N PRO A 319 6.52 -8.48 9.32
CA PRO A 319 7.85 -8.66 9.93
C PRO A 319 8.80 -7.49 9.71
N LEU A 320 8.79 -6.88 8.52
CA LEU A 320 9.68 -5.76 8.21
C LEU A 320 9.25 -4.50 8.97
N ALA A 321 7.93 -4.22 8.98
CA ALA A 321 7.39 -3.09 9.73
C ALA A 321 7.71 -3.22 11.22
N LEU A 322 7.54 -4.41 11.81
CA LEU A 322 7.87 -4.67 13.21
C LEU A 322 9.36 -4.47 13.50
N LYS A 323 10.27 -4.90 12.61
CA LYS A 323 11.71 -4.67 12.76
C LYS A 323 12.08 -3.18 12.73
N ILE A 324 11.48 -2.41 11.82
CA ILE A 324 11.69 -0.95 11.70
C ILE A 324 11.20 -0.24 12.97
N VAL A 325 9.97 -0.53 13.37
CA VAL A 325 9.31 0.11 14.52
C VAL A 325 10.02 -0.23 15.81
N THR A 326 10.46 -1.48 15.98
CA THR A 326 11.26 -1.88 17.13
C THR A 326 12.53 -1.06 17.26
N THR A 327 13.24 -0.88 16.14
CA THR A 327 14.47 -0.08 16.11
C THR A 327 14.16 1.39 16.43
N THR A 328 13.06 1.91 15.89
CA THR A 328 12.61 3.29 16.18
C THR A 328 12.27 3.50 17.65
N ILE A 329 11.58 2.55 18.28
CA ILE A 329 11.25 2.60 19.72
C ILE A 329 12.53 2.61 20.56
N GLN A 330 13.50 1.77 20.22
CA GLN A 330 14.76 1.71 20.95
C GLN A 330 15.57 3.00 20.80
N ASP A 331 15.73 3.46 19.56
CA ASP A 331 16.62 4.58 19.25
C ASP A 331 16.03 5.94 19.65
N LEU A 332 14.71 6.13 19.50
CA LEU A 332 14.05 7.43 19.73
C LEU A 332 13.29 7.52 21.05
N PHE A 333 12.81 6.40 21.59
CA PHE A 333 12.00 6.36 22.82
C PHE A 333 12.71 5.60 23.95
N GLY A 334 13.99 5.23 23.77
CA GLY A 334 14.77 4.52 24.79
C GLY A 334 14.18 3.17 25.21
N GLY A 335 13.33 2.57 24.37
CA GLY A 335 12.59 1.34 24.70
C GLY A 335 11.22 1.57 25.35
N ASP A 336 10.78 2.82 25.59
CA ASP A 336 9.46 3.10 26.15
C ASP A 336 8.36 3.01 25.09
N VAL A 337 7.65 1.89 25.10
CA VAL A 337 6.56 1.64 24.14
C VAL A 337 5.29 2.40 24.48
N LYS A 338 5.10 2.77 25.75
CA LYS A 338 3.92 3.55 26.15
C LYS A 338 4.05 4.97 25.62
N GLU A 339 5.21 5.59 25.75
CA GLU A 339 5.49 6.91 25.18
C GLU A 339 5.31 6.90 23.65
N PHE A 340 5.82 5.85 22.98
CA PHE A 340 5.64 5.65 21.54
C PHE A 340 4.16 5.56 21.14
N LEU A 341 3.35 4.76 21.85
CA LEU A 341 1.93 4.62 21.56
C LEU A 341 1.16 5.93 21.83
N GLU A 342 1.43 6.61 22.93
CA GLU A 342 0.84 7.93 23.21
C GLU A 342 1.18 8.95 22.11
N HIS A 343 2.39 8.88 21.56
CA HIS A 343 2.79 9.73 20.44
C HIS A 343 1.96 9.44 19.18
N ILE A 344 1.76 8.16 18.86
CA ILE A 344 0.97 7.73 17.71
C ILE A 344 -0.53 8.03 17.88
N GLU A 345 -1.07 7.84 19.08
CA GLU A 345 -2.48 8.11 19.40
C GLU A 345 -2.88 9.58 19.21
N ARG A 346 -1.90 10.50 19.29
CA ARG A 346 -2.09 11.93 18.99
C ARG A 346 -2.16 12.24 17.49
N GLY A 347 -2.18 11.22 16.62
CA GLY A 347 -2.28 11.36 15.17
C GLY A 347 -0.94 11.48 14.45
N ASN A 348 0.18 11.22 15.15
CA ASN A 348 1.51 11.21 14.54
C ASN A 348 1.86 9.79 14.13
N ALA A 349 1.42 9.38 12.93
CA ALA A 349 1.77 8.06 12.43
C ALA A 349 3.29 7.97 12.17
N VAL A 350 3.96 7.03 12.86
CA VAL A 350 5.39 6.77 12.72
C VAL A 350 5.58 5.62 11.74
N PHE A 351 6.03 5.97 10.55
CA PHE A 351 6.27 5.02 9.47
C PHE A 351 7.76 4.72 9.28
N GLY A 352 8.67 5.65 9.61
CA GLY A 352 10.11 5.49 9.31
C GLY A 352 10.32 5.08 7.85
N ASP A 353 11.20 4.11 7.63
CA ASP A 353 11.52 3.51 6.32
C ASP A 353 10.33 2.76 5.67
N LEU A 354 9.25 2.48 6.41
CA LEU A 354 8.03 1.90 5.84
C LEU A 354 7.31 2.88 4.90
N SER A 355 7.53 4.19 5.09
CA SER A 355 6.98 5.23 4.23
C SER A 355 7.39 5.00 2.78
N ASP A 356 8.69 4.76 2.56
CA ASP A 356 9.27 4.65 1.22
C ASP A 356 8.73 3.42 0.49
N LEU A 357 8.57 2.30 1.21
CA LEU A 357 7.99 1.07 0.67
C LEU A 357 6.52 1.25 0.28
N LEU A 358 5.74 1.95 1.09
CA LEU A 358 4.34 2.23 0.78
C LEU A 358 4.22 3.29 -0.33
N GLU A 359 5.10 4.29 -0.34
CA GLU A 359 5.17 5.33 -1.38
C GLU A 359 5.45 4.72 -2.75
N GLU A 360 6.41 3.80 -2.83
CA GLU A 360 6.70 3.03 -4.04
C GLU A 360 5.45 2.29 -4.54
N GLN A 361 4.59 1.79 -3.67
CA GLN A 361 3.35 1.13 -4.09
C GLN A 361 2.26 2.13 -4.51
N LEU A 362 2.06 3.21 -3.76
CA LEU A 362 1.02 4.19 -4.06
C LEU A 362 1.32 4.96 -5.35
N THR A 363 2.60 5.23 -5.67
CA THR A 363 2.99 5.88 -6.93
C THR A 363 2.64 5.05 -8.16
N ARG A 364 2.55 3.71 -8.03
CA ARG A 364 2.14 2.78 -9.09
C ARG A 364 0.63 2.70 -9.32
N LEU A 365 -0.18 3.38 -8.51
CA LEU A 365 -1.65 3.35 -8.61
C LEU A 365 -2.18 4.39 -9.59
N SER A 366 -3.26 4.03 -10.29
CA SER A 366 -4.07 4.96 -11.09
C SER A 366 -4.76 6.01 -10.20
N ASN A 367 -5.29 7.07 -10.81
CA ASN A 367 -6.01 8.10 -10.04
C ASN A 367 -7.27 7.54 -9.35
N LEU A 368 -8.00 6.65 -10.02
CA LEU A 368 -9.18 6.00 -9.45
C LEU A 368 -8.80 5.01 -8.34
N GLU A 369 -7.72 4.24 -8.51
CA GLU A 369 -7.21 3.37 -7.45
C GLU A 369 -6.83 4.20 -6.21
N LYS A 370 -6.17 5.35 -6.37
CA LYS A 370 -5.85 6.27 -5.25
C LYS A 370 -7.11 6.83 -4.59
N GLU A 371 -8.11 7.22 -5.37
CA GLU A 371 -9.39 7.70 -4.85
C GLU A 371 -10.11 6.62 -4.03
N ILE A 372 -10.16 5.39 -4.53
CA ILE A 372 -10.69 4.23 -3.78
C ILE A 372 -9.90 4.02 -2.49
N MET A 373 -8.58 4.14 -2.54
CA MET A 373 -7.73 3.99 -1.36
C MET A 373 -8.04 5.05 -0.29
N TYR A 374 -8.27 6.30 -0.68
CA TYR A 374 -8.67 7.33 0.28
C TYR A 374 -10.07 7.06 0.84
N TRP A 375 -11.04 6.66 0.02
CA TRP A 375 -12.39 6.37 0.51
C TRP A 375 -12.45 5.20 1.50
N LEU A 376 -11.75 4.10 1.20
CA LEU A 376 -11.63 2.97 2.12
C LEU A 376 -10.97 3.39 3.45
N ALA A 377 -10.03 4.34 3.39
CA ALA A 377 -9.36 4.84 4.58
C ALA A 377 -10.20 5.83 5.40
N ILE A 378 -11.00 6.67 4.74
CA ILE A 378 -11.94 7.61 5.37
C ILE A 378 -13.07 6.87 6.09
N ASP A 379 -13.62 5.81 5.47
CA ASP A 379 -14.81 5.16 5.99
C ASP A 379 -14.54 4.34 7.27
N ARG A 380 -13.31 3.83 7.42
CA ARG A 380 -12.81 3.09 8.60
C ARG A 380 -13.56 1.78 8.89
N GLU A 381 -14.54 1.39 8.07
CA GLU A 381 -15.23 0.10 8.09
C GLU A 381 -15.19 -0.56 6.69
N PRO A 382 -15.35 -1.90 6.60
CA PRO A 382 -15.40 -2.57 5.31
C PRO A 382 -16.62 -2.15 4.46
N LEU A 383 -16.35 -1.63 3.25
CA LEU A 383 -17.35 -1.04 2.35
C LEU A 383 -17.81 -2.00 1.25
N LYS A 384 -19.08 -1.91 0.86
CA LYS A 384 -19.58 -2.52 -0.39
C LYS A 384 -19.33 -1.61 -1.58
N ILE A 385 -19.28 -2.19 -2.78
CA ILE A 385 -19.12 -1.43 -4.04
C ILE A 385 -20.19 -0.34 -4.20
N ALA A 386 -21.45 -0.65 -3.86
CA ALA A 386 -22.56 0.31 -3.96
C ALA A 386 -22.46 1.48 -2.96
N GLU A 387 -21.77 1.31 -1.84
CA GLU A 387 -21.52 2.38 -0.86
C GLU A 387 -20.40 3.27 -1.37
N LEU A 388 -19.29 2.67 -1.82
CA LEU A 388 -18.16 3.37 -2.44
C LEU A 388 -18.58 4.20 -3.66
N GLN A 389 -19.46 3.67 -4.50
CA GLN A 389 -19.98 4.37 -5.68
C GLN A 389 -20.84 5.59 -5.34
N LYS A 390 -21.48 5.62 -4.15
CA LYS A 390 -22.25 6.80 -3.70
C LYS A 390 -21.35 7.94 -3.22
N ASP A 391 -20.16 7.59 -2.74
CA ASP A 391 -19.19 8.52 -2.17
C ASP A 391 -18.31 9.16 -3.26
N ILE A 392 -17.89 8.37 -4.26
CA ILE A 392 -17.13 8.85 -5.44
C ILE A 392 -18.00 9.80 -6.28
N ILE A 393 -17.51 11.02 -6.50
CA ILE A 393 -18.29 12.05 -7.21
C ILE A 393 -18.04 12.02 -8.72
N SER A 394 -16.84 11.65 -9.14
CA SER A 394 -16.54 11.55 -10.57
C SER A 394 -17.43 10.47 -11.23
N PRO A 395 -17.96 10.72 -12.45
CA PRO A 395 -18.76 9.74 -13.16
C PRO A 395 -17.87 8.58 -13.58
N VAL A 396 -17.83 7.52 -12.76
CA VAL A 396 -17.06 6.31 -13.00
C VAL A 396 -18.02 5.21 -13.46
N ALA A 397 -17.67 4.52 -14.56
CA ALA A 397 -18.44 3.38 -15.00
C ALA A 397 -18.38 2.27 -13.92
N PRO A 398 -19.49 1.59 -13.58
CA PRO A 398 -19.47 0.52 -12.58
C PRO A 398 -18.42 -0.56 -12.86
N THR A 399 -18.15 -0.85 -14.13
CA THR A 399 -17.11 -1.79 -14.56
C THR A 399 -15.70 -1.31 -14.20
N GLU A 400 -15.41 -0.02 -14.37
CA GLU A 400 -14.11 0.57 -14.07
C GLU A 400 -13.80 0.57 -12.57
N LEU A 401 -14.83 0.79 -11.74
CA LEU A 401 -14.73 0.68 -10.28
C LEU A 401 -14.39 -0.77 -9.85
N ILE A 402 -15.06 -1.76 -10.45
CA ILE A 402 -14.81 -3.19 -10.19
C ILE A 402 -13.39 -3.56 -10.62
N GLU A 403 -12.98 -3.18 -11.83
CA GLU A 403 -11.62 -3.45 -12.34
C GLU A 403 -10.54 -2.83 -11.44
N SER A 404 -10.78 -1.62 -10.94
CA SER A 404 -9.85 -0.94 -10.01
C SER A 404 -9.79 -1.63 -8.65
N LEU A 405 -10.92 -2.08 -8.09
CA LEU A 405 -10.94 -2.87 -6.85
C LEU A 405 -10.27 -4.23 -7.01
N GLU A 406 -10.48 -4.91 -8.14
CA GLU A 406 -9.78 -6.14 -8.47
C GLU A 406 -8.27 -5.91 -8.55
N SER A 407 -7.85 -4.82 -9.21
CA SER A 407 -6.46 -4.43 -9.34
C SER A 407 -5.81 -4.18 -7.97
N LEU A 408 -6.46 -3.40 -7.10
CA LEU A 408 -6.00 -3.16 -5.72
C LEU A 408 -5.92 -4.44 -4.89
N THR A 409 -6.87 -5.36 -5.06
CA THR A 409 -6.86 -6.68 -4.40
C THR A 409 -5.66 -7.51 -4.90
N ARG A 410 -5.40 -7.52 -6.22
CA ARG A 410 -4.24 -8.23 -6.79
C ARG A 410 -2.91 -7.69 -6.29
N ARG A 411 -2.83 -6.39 -5.98
CA ARG A 411 -1.66 -5.70 -5.40
C ARG A 411 -1.51 -5.94 -3.89
N SER A 412 -2.41 -6.71 -3.27
CA SER A 412 -2.42 -6.94 -1.81
C SER A 412 -2.54 -5.65 -0.98
N LEU A 413 -3.14 -4.58 -1.54
CA LEU A 413 -3.37 -3.31 -0.85
C LEU A 413 -4.78 -3.21 -0.25
N VAL A 414 -5.72 -3.97 -0.82
CA VAL A 414 -7.12 -4.06 -0.38
C VAL A 414 -7.47 -5.51 -0.11
N GLU A 415 -8.20 -5.73 0.98
CA GLU A 415 -8.75 -7.02 1.38
C GLU A 415 -10.22 -7.10 1.01
N ASN A 416 -10.65 -8.26 0.51
CA ASN A 416 -12.04 -8.53 0.15
C ASN A 416 -12.59 -9.66 1.00
N ASN A 417 -13.51 -9.32 1.91
CA ASN A 417 -14.19 -10.25 2.80
C ASN A 417 -15.67 -10.33 2.38
N SER A 418 -16.01 -11.33 1.57
CA SER A 418 -17.38 -11.60 1.11
C SER A 418 -18.06 -10.40 0.42
N GLY A 419 -17.31 -9.67 -0.42
CA GLY A 419 -17.81 -8.50 -1.15
C GLY A 419 -17.79 -7.19 -0.37
N LYS A 420 -17.16 -7.18 0.82
CA LYS A 420 -16.79 -5.96 1.54
C LYS A 420 -15.29 -5.74 1.44
N PHE A 421 -14.90 -4.51 1.12
CA PHE A 421 -13.53 -4.12 0.86
C PHE A 421 -12.98 -3.27 2.00
N THR A 422 -11.76 -3.53 2.42
CA THR A 422 -11.06 -2.73 3.43
C THR A 422 -9.55 -2.74 3.17
N GLN A 423 -8.78 -2.02 3.98
CA GLN A 423 -7.32 -1.97 3.90
C GLN A 423 -6.71 -2.53 5.17
N GLN A 424 -5.48 -3.02 5.06
CA GLN A 424 -4.68 -3.29 6.24
C GLN A 424 -4.44 -1.98 7.01
N PRO A 425 -4.54 -1.98 8.35
CA PRO A 425 -4.30 -0.81 9.20
C PRO A 425 -3.10 0.04 8.79
N VAL A 426 -1.95 -0.57 8.50
CA VAL A 426 -0.75 0.18 8.13
C VAL A 426 -0.88 0.94 6.79
N VAL A 427 -1.57 0.35 5.82
CA VAL A 427 -1.85 0.98 4.52
C VAL A 427 -2.88 2.09 4.67
N MET A 428 -3.91 1.85 5.50
CA MET A 428 -4.94 2.82 5.84
C MET A 428 -4.34 4.08 6.47
N GLU A 429 -3.52 3.91 7.50
CA GLU A 429 -2.88 5.04 8.19
C GLU A 429 -1.96 5.82 7.23
N TYR A 430 -1.25 5.14 6.32
CA TYR A 430 -0.40 5.80 5.33
C TYR A 430 -1.21 6.56 4.27
N ALA A 431 -2.30 5.97 3.77
CA ALA A 431 -3.23 6.63 2.85
C ALA A 431 -3.84 7.89 3.48
N LEU A 432 -4.20 7.84 4.78
CA LEU A 432 -4.67 9.00 5.51
C LEU A 432 -3.59 10.08 5.67
N LYS A 433 -2.34 9.70 5.99
CA LYS A 433 -1.21 10.65 6.06
C LYS A 433 -1.08 11.41 4.73
N GLN A 434 -1.08 10.71 3.60
CA GLN A 434 -0.98 11.30 2.27
C GLN A 434 -2.17 12.22 1.96
N LEU A 435 -3.40 11.78 2.28
CA LEU A 435 -4.61 12.58 2.14
C LEU A 435 -4.51 13.89 2.93
N ILE A 436 -4.10 13.82 4.19
CA ILE A 436 -3.94 14.97 5.09
C ILE A 436 -2.89 15.95 4.55
N GLU A 437 -1.72 15.46 4.14
CA GLU A 437 -0.65 16.30 3.60
C GLU A 437 -1.09 17.01 2.31
N GLN A 438 -1.81 16.31 1.44
CA GLN A 438 -2.35 16.89 0.20
C GLN A 438 -3.43 17.93 0.49
N ILE A 439 -4.37 17.68 1.41
CA ILE A 439 -5.41 18.67 1.77
C ILE A 439 -4.79 19.94 2.38
N VAL A 440 -3.79 19.79 3.27
CA VAL A 440 -3.10 20.96 3.84
C VAL A 440 -2.43 21.77 2.73
N ALA A 441 -1.73 21.11 1.80
CA ALA A 441 -1.13 21.78 0.65
C ALA A 441 -2.17 22.44 -0.28
N GLU A 442 -3.33 21.82 -0.49
CA GLU A 442 -4.43 22.40 -1.27
C GLU A 442 -4.99 23.69 -0.64
N ILE A 443 -5.09 23.73 0.69
CA ILE A 443 -5.53 24.93 1.41
C ILE A 443 -4.46 26.03 1.33
N GLU A 444 -3.18 25.68 1.48
CA GLU A 444 -2.08 26.64 1.35
C GLU A 444 -1.98 27.22 -0.07
N THR A 445 -2.12 26.38 -1.09
CA THR A 445 -2.04 26.76 -2.50
C THR A 445 -3.34 27.32 -3.07
N GLU A 446 -4.45 27.23 -2.33
CA GLU A 446 -5.79 27.68 -2.73
C GLU A 446 -6.27 26.99 -4.03
N LYS A 447 -5.94 25.69 -4.16
CA LYS A 447 -6.28 24.85 -5.31
C LYS A 447 -6.93 23.56 -4.83
N PRO A 448 -8.21 23.60 -4.39
CA PRO A 448 -8.87 22.43 -3.84
C PRO A 448 -9.10 21.36 -4.92
N LYS A 449 -8.75 20.12 -4.60
CA LYS A 449 -9.03 18.92 -5.40
C LYS A 449 -9.54 17.80 -4.52
N LEU A 450 -8.75 17.29 -3.58
CA LEU A 450 -9.20 16.30 -2.60
C LEU A 450 -10.18 16.91 -1.58
N LEU A 451 -9.99 18.19 -1.22
CA LEU A 451 -10.90 18.92 -0.32
C LEU A 451 -12.34 18.96 -0.84
N ILE A 452 -12.56 18.83 -2.16
CA ILE A 452 -13.89 18.90 -2.78
C ILE A 452 -14.41 17.52 -3.20
N THR A 453 -13.54 16.55 -3.45
CA THR A 453 -13.91 15.20 -3.89
C THR A 453 -14.07 14.19 -2.76
N HIS A 454 -13.48 14.42 -1.59
CA HIS A 454 -13.52 13.49 -0.46
C HIS A 454 -14.14 14.14 0.77
N ALA A 455 -14.91 13.38 1.56
CA ALA A 455 -15.40 13.85 2.85
C ALA A 455 -14.30 13.75 3.91
N LEU A 456 -14.01 14.82 4.66
CA LEU A 456 -13.09 14.74 5.80
C LEU A 456 -13.72 14.04 7.00
N VAL A 457 -15.04 14.16 7.11
CA VAL A 457 -15.89 13.55 8.12
C VAL A 457 -17.21 13.20 7.45
N LYS A 458 -17.76 12.01 7.70
CA LYS A 458 -19.09 11.62 7.25
C LYS A 458 -20.08 11.95 8.36
N ALA A 459 -20.76 13.10 8.26
CA ALA A 459 -21.71 13.58 9.27
C ALA A 459 -22.81 12.57 9.61
N GLN A 460 -23.24 11.77 8.62
CA GLN A 460 -24.27 10.73 8.78
C GLN A 460 -23.74 9.37 9.25
N ALA A 461 -22.43 9.22 9.48
CA ALA A 461 -21.87 8.00 10.02
C ALA A 461 -22.26 7.81 11.50
N LYS A 462 -22.13 6.58 11.99
CA LYS A 462 -22.29 6.27 13.42
C LYS A 462 -21.33 7.13 14.24
N ASP A 463 -21.74 7.55 15.44
CA ASP A 463 -20.99 8.51 16.26
C ASP A 463 -19.55 8.08 16.52
N TYR A 464 -19.29 6.80 16.83
CA TYR A 464 -17.92 6.32 17.05
C TYR A 464 -17.03 6.40 15.80
N ILE A 465 -17.60 6.21 14.61
CA ILE A 465 -16.86 6.34 13.33
C ILE A 465 -16.56 7.81 13.10
N ARG A 466 -17.56 8.68 13.28
CA ARG A 466 -17.42 10.13 13.12
C ARG A 466 -16.35 10.69 14.06
N GLU A 467 -16.40 10.35 15.34
CA GLU A 467 -15.36 10.73 16.32
C GLU A 467 -13.98 10.21 15.92
N SER A 468 -13.92 8.98 15.39
CA SER A 468 -12.66 8.45 14.87
C SER A 468 -12.15 9.26 13.68
N GLN A 469 -13.00 9.62 12.71
CA GLN A 469 -12.64 10.44 11.55
C GLN A 469 -12.16 11.83 11.97
N ILE A 470 -12.85 12.45 12.93
CA ILE A 470 -12.43 13.72 13.51
C ILE A 470 -11.02 13.60 14.10
N ARG A 471 -10.77 12.56 14.91
CA ARG A 471 -9.48 12.35 15.56
C ARG A 471 -8.34 12.08 14.58
N VAL A 472 -8.57 11.30 13.52
CA VAL A 472 -7.50 10.81 12.63
C VAL A 472 -7.35 11.60 11.33
N ILE A 473 -8.33 12.41 10.95
CA ILE A 473 -8.32 13.21 9.70
C ILE A 473 -8.43 14.70 10.03
N LEU A 474 -9.57 15.12 10.59
CA LEU A 474 -9.89 16.54 10.74
C LEU A 474 -8.97 17.24 11.75
N GLN A 475 -8.68 16.61 12.89
CA GLN A 475 -7.81 17.14 13.94
C GLN A 475 -6.36 17.30 13.46
N PRO A 476 -5.71 16.31 12.79
CA PRO A 476 -4.38 16.48 12.22
C PRO A 476 -4.29 17.60 11.18
N ILE A 477 -5.30 17.74 10.32
CA ILE A 477 -5.36 18.86 9.34
C ILE A 477 -5.41 20.19 10.10
N ALA A 478 -6.34 20.32 11.05
CA ALA A 478 -6.47 21.52 11.88
C ALA A 478 -5.16 21.86 12.61
N GLN A 479 -4.51 20.88 13.22
CA GLN A 479 -3.25 21.06 13.94
C GLN A 479 -2.12 21.53 13.03
N LYS A 480 -1.96 20.91 11.85
CA LYS A 480 -0.94 21.33 10.87
C LYS A 480 -1.19 22.77 10.41
N LEU A 481 -2.44 23.13 10.13
CA LEU A 481 -2.81 24.51 9.75
C LEU A 481 -2.56 25.50 10.90
N SER A 482 -2.92 25.18 12.14
CA SER A 482 -2.61 26.03 13.30
C SER A 482 -1.11 26.21 13.53
N ASN A 483 -0.30 25.19 13.25
CA ASN A 483 1.16 25.28 13.33
C ASN A 483 1.74 26.22 12.25
N ILE A 484 1.17 26.20 11.04
CA ILE A 484 1.58 27.08 9.93
C ILE A 484 1.10 28.52 10.17
N TYR A 485 -0.14 28.69 10.61
CA TYR A 485 -0.79 29.98 10.81
C TYR A 485 -0.92 30.29 12.31
N ARG A 486 0.09 30.95 12.88
CA ARG A 486 0.07 31.42 14.28
C ARG A 486 -1.12 32.32 14.63
N PHE A 487 -1.69 33.01 13.63
CA PHE A 487 -2.89 33.84 13.75
C PHE A 487 -3.94 33.36 12.74
N THR A 488 -5.19 33.23 13.18
CA THR A 488 -6.30 32.67 12.41
C THR A 488 -6.69 33.53 11.21
N ASP A 489 -6.49 34.84 11.24
CA ASP A 489 -6.94 35.78 10.19
C ASP A 489 -6.44 35.43 8.79
N ARG A 490 -5.18 34.98 8.66
CA ARG A 490 -4.59 34.59 7.37
C ARG A 490 -5.19 33.30 6.84
N LEU A 491 -5.45 32.34 7.73
CA LEU A 491 -6.10 31.08 7.39
C LEU A 491 -7.56 31.32 6.99
N GLU A 492 -8.25 32.19 7.73
CA GLU A 492 -9.60 32.63 7.44
C GLU A 492 -9.70 33.28 6.05
N ALA A 493 -8.74 34.15 5.70
CA ALA A 493 -8.67 34.75 4.37
C ALA A 493 -8.51 33.71 3.25
N LYS A 494 -7.70 32.66 3.47
CA LYS A 494 -7.55 31.54 2.53
C LYS A 494 -8.85 30.73 2.40
N ILE A 495 -9.50 30.41 3.52
CA ILE A 495 -10.80 29.72 3.53
C ILE A 495 -11.85 30.52 2.76
N LYS A 496 -11.95 31.84 2.99
CA LYS A 496 -12.87 32.73 2.25
C LYS A 496 -12.56 32.76 0.76
N LYS A 497 -11.28 32.75 0.39
CA LYS A 497 -10.87 32.70 -1.02
C LYS A 497 -11.25 31.39 -1.68
N ILE A 498 -11.00 30.25 -1.03
CA ILE A 498 -11.43 28.93 -1.51
C ILE A 498 -12.96 28.91 -1.67
N LEU A 499 -13.71 29.36 -0.65
CA LEU A 499 -15.17 29.46 -0.72
C LEU A 499 -15.64 30.29 -1.93
N SER A 500 -14.99 31.42 -2.20
CA SER A 500 -15.31 32.24 -3.37
C SER A 500 -15.03 31.55 -4.71
N GLN A 501 -13.95 30.77 -4.80
CA GLN A 501 -13.63 29.96 -5.98
C GLN A 501 -14.67 28.86 -6.21
N LEU A 502 -15.13 28.20 -5.13
CA LEU A 502 -16.16 27.17 -5.22
C LEU A 502 -17.47 27.72 -5.80
N LYS A 503 -17.86 28.94 -5.41
CA LYS A 503 -19.08 29.59 -5.90
C LYS A 503 -19.00 30.03 -7.36
N ASN A 504 -17.81 30.41 -7.81
CA ASN A 504 -17.60 30.95 -9.17
C ASN A 504 -17.47 29.86 -10.23
N SER A 505 -17.30 28.61 -9.83
CA SER A 505 -17.20 27.48 -10.74
C SER A 505 -18.53 26.72 -10.78
N ARG A 506 -18.94 26.34 -12.00
CA ARG A 506 -20.21 25.62 -12.23
C ARG A 506 -20.10 24.11 -12.01
N GLU A 507 -18.90 23.59 -11.76
CA GLU A 507 -18.59 22.15 -11.78
C GLU A 507 -17.86 21.67 -10.53
N PHE A 508 -18.25 22.10 -9.32
CA PHE A 508 -17.62 21.56 -8.11
C PHE A 508 -18.42 20.47 -7.39
N PRO A 509 -17.74 19.34 -7.06
CA PRO A 509 -18.29 18.21 -6.34
C PRO A 509 -18.60 18.55 -4.87
N GLY A 510 -19.55 17.81 -4.29
CA GLY A 510 -20.36 18.23 -3.15
C GLY A 510 -19.77 18.26 -1.74
N TYR A 511 -18.49 17.92 -1.52
CA TYR A 511 -17.93 17.93 -0.16
C TYR A 511 -17.25 19.23 0.25
N GLY A 512 -16.87 20.09 -0.71
CA GLY A 512 -16.06 21.28 -0.44
C GLY A 512 -16.65 22.21 0.63
N GLY A 513 -17.93 22.58 0.48
CA GLY A 513 -18.62 23.42 1.45
C GLY A 513 -18.70 22.80 2.84
N GLY A 514 -19.07 21.52 2.91
CA GLY A 514 -19.19 20.81 4.19
C GLY A 514 -17.85 20.59 4.89
N ASN A 515 -16.79 20.30 4.13
CA ASN A 515 -15.44 20.17 4.66
C ASN A 515 -14.90 21.48 5.23
N LEU A 516 -15.13 22.61 4.55
CA LEU A 516 -14.75 23.93 5.07
C LEU A 516 -15.49 24.24 6.38
N ILE A 517 -16.79 23.93 6.46
CA ILE A 517 -17.59 24.12 7.67
C ILE A 517 -17.04 23.28 8.83
N ASN A 518 -16.83 21.97 8.62
CA ASN A 518 -16.30 21.06 9.64
C ASN A 518 -14.91 21.51 10.11
N LEU A 519 -14.06 21.97 9.18
CA LEU A 519 -12.72 22.47 9.50
C LEU A 519 -12.76 23.77 10.30
N CYS A 520 -13.64 24.71 9.94
CA CYS A 520 -13.84 25.95 10.70
C CYS A 520 -14.33 25.67 12.13
N ASP A 521 -15.27 24.75 12.32
CA ASP A 521 -15.70 24.36 13.67
C ASP A 521 -14.52 23.82 14.49
N ARG A 522 -13.70 22.96 13.88
CA ARG A 522 -12.55 22.37 14.57
C ARG A 522 -11.48 23.40 14.92
N LEU A 523 -11.25 24.36 14.04
CA LEU A 523 -10.32 25.48 14.24
C LEU A 523 -10.90 26.61 15.12
N LYS A 524 -12.18 26.52 15.50
CA LYS A 524 -12.92 27.57 16.22
C LYS A 524 -12.92 28.92 15.48
N ILE A 525 -13.01 28.85 14.15
CA ILE A 525 -13.22 30.01 13.28
C ILE A 525 -14.72 30.28 13.20
N ASP A 526 -15.13 31.51 13.56
CA ASP A 526 -16.52 31.94 13.43
C ASP A 526 -16.89 32.09 11.95
N ILE A 527 -17.90 31.33 11.51
CA ILE A 527 -18.41 31.39 10.15
C ILE A 527 -19.61 32.33 9.99
N SER A 528 -19.91 33.13 11.01
CA SER A 528 -20.99 34.12 10.95
C SER A 528 -20.81 35.06 9.75
N ASN A 529 -21.90 35.35 9.03
CA ASN A 529 -21.91 36.14 7.80
C ASN A 529 -21.22 35.48 6.58
N TYR A 530 -20.85 34.21 6.64
CA TYR A 530 -20.32 33.51 5.47
C TYR A 530 -21.44 33.23 4.46
N ASP A 531 -21.07 33.20 3.18
CA ASP A 531 -22.00 32.96 2.10
C ASP A 531 -21.70 31.65 1.38
N PHE A 532 -22.49 30.62 1.69
CA PHE A 532 -22.46 29.29 1.09
C PHE A 532 -23.61 29.08 0.08
N SER A 533 -24.24 30.16 -0.42
CA SER A 533 -25.35 30.06 -1.36
C SER A 533 -25.00 29.29 -2.63
N ASN A 534 -25.95 28.52 -3.17
CA ASN A 534 -25.83 27.75 -4.41
C ASN A 534 -24.67 26.74 -4.45
N LEU A 535 -24.18 26.31 -3.28
CA LEU A 535 -23.16 25.28 -3.17
C LEU A 535 -23.76 23.95 -2.70
N PRO A 536 -23.24 22.82 -3.18
CA PRO A 536 -23.42 21.56 -2.49
C PRO A 536 -22.57 21.55 -1.19
N ILE A 537 -23.27 21.27 -0.09
CA ILE A 537 -22.73 21.25 1.27
C ILE A 537 -23.06 19.86 1.82
N TRP A 538 -22.31 18.85 1.37
CA TRP A 538 -22.47 17.48 1.83
C TRP A 538 -21.58 17.19 3.02
N GLN A 539 -22.08 16.35 3.93
CA GLN A 539 -21.36 15.89 5.12
C GLN A 539 -20.93 17.01 6.08
N ALA A 540 -21.61 18.16 6.06
CA ALA A 540 -21.44 19.15 7.12
C ALA A 540 -22.14 18.68 8.40
N TYR A 541 -21.45 18.79 9.53
CA TYR A 541 -22.01 18.54 10.85
C TYR A 541 -22.33 19.87 11.53
N LEU A 542 -23.58 20.30 11.42
CA LEU A 542 -24.06 21.63 11.81
C LEU A 542 -24.74 21.65 13.19
N GLN A 543 -24.72 20.52 13.92
CA GLN A 543 -25.51 20.33 15.14
C GLN A 543 -25.16 21.30 16.27
N ASP A 544 -23.88 21.63 16.44
CA ASP A 544 -23.39 22.45 17.55
C ASP A 544 -22.76 23.77 17.08
N MET A 545 -23.08 24.21 15.85
CA MET A 545 -22.44 25.37 15.23
C MET A 545 -23.26 26.66 15.38
N THR A 546 -22.54 27.77 15.59
CA THR A 546 -23.13 29.12 15.52
C THR A 546 -23.24 29.58 14.06
N LEU A 547 -24.47 29.60 13.53
CA LEU A 547 -24.76 29.93 12.13
C LEU A 547 -25.38 31.32 11.94
N HIS A 548 -24.90 32.33 12.68
CA HIS A 548 -25.49 33.67 12.62
C HIS A 548 -25.28 34.32 11.24
N ASN A 549 -26.40 34.66 10.59
CA ASN A 549 -26.41 35.30 9.27
C ASN A 549 -25.61 34.55 8.19
N VAL A 550 -25.52 33.21 8.30
CA VAL A 550 -24.87 32.40 7.27
C VAL A 550 -25.85 32.19 6.13
N ASN A 551 -25.45 32.55 4.91
CA ASN A 551 -26.30 32.43 3.74
C ASN A 551 -26.19 31.02 3.12
N PHE A 552 -27.27 30.24 3.21
CA PHE A 552 -27.42 28.93 2.58
C PHE A 552 -28.42 28.93 1.42
N ALA A 553 -28.79 30.10 0.88
CA ALA A 553 -29.79 30.20 -0.17
C ALA A 553 -29.41 29.34 -1.39
N GLY A 554 -30.30 28.43 -1.79
CA GLY A 554 -30.06 27.53 -2.94
C GLY A 554 -28.97 26.48 -2.73
N ALA A 555 -28.43 26.30 -1.52
CA ALA A 555 -27.44 25.27 -1.24
C ALA A 555 -28.07 23.87 -1.19
N ASP A 556 -27.34 22.85 -1.66
CA ASP A 556 -27.74 21.45 -1.50
C ASP A 556 -27.17 20.88 -0.19
N LEU A 557 -28.05 20.68 0.77
CA LEU A 557 -27.75 20.21 2.13
C LEU A 557 -28.20 18.77 2.37
N SER A 558 -28.59 18.04 1.32
CA SER A 558 -29.24 16.71 1.42
C SER A 558 -28.43 15.65 2.18
N ARG A 559 -27.10 15.82 2.29
CA ARG A 559 -26.18 14.90 2.99
C ARG A 559 -25.57 15.49 4.27
N SER A 560 -26.12 16.59 4.78
CA SER A 560 -25.63 17.24 5.99
C SER A 560 -26.52 16.95 7.20
N VAL A 561 -25.94 17.03 8.39
CA VAL A 561 -26.65 16.85 9.65
C VAL A 561 -26.84 18.21 10.29
N PHE A 562 -28.10 18.60 10.47
CA PHE A 562 -28.45 19.78 11.25
C PHE A 562 -28.64 19.40 12.70
N ALA A 563 -28.55 20.42 13.56
CA ALA A 563 -29.19 20.33 14.85
C ALA A 563 -30.62 19.87 14.61
N LYS A 564 -30.99 18.69 15.14
CA LYS A 564 -32.40 18.47 15.41
C LYS A 564 -32.73 19.56 16.42
N THR A 565 -33.34 20.65 15.96
CA THR A 565 -33.95 21.60 16.87
C THR A 565 -34.95 20.77 17.65
N LEU A 566 -34.56 20.37 18.85
CA LEU A 566 -35.50 19.81 19.78
C LEU A 566 -36.33 21.02 20.21
N GLY A 567 -37.28 21.43 19.37
CA GLY A 567 -38.36 22.31 19.80
C GLY A 567 -38.95 21.67 21.05
N ASN A 568 -39.28 22.47 22.07
CA ASN A 568 -39.75 21.98 23.36
C ASN A 568 -40.76 20.83 23.18
N TYR A 569 -40.29 19.58 23.30
CA TYR A 569 -41.15 18.42 23.12
C TYR A 569 -41.95 18.30 24.39
N LEU A 570 -43.26 18.41 24.26
CA LEU A 570 -44.16 18.38 25.39
C LEU A 570 -44.61 16.95 25.69
N ALA A 571 -44.50 16.03 24.73
CA ALA A 571 -44.94 14.65 24.88
C ALA A 571 -44.09 13.66 24.08
N VAL A 572 -43.86 12.50 24.68
CA VAL A 572 -43.16 11.34 24.10
C VAL A 572 -43.92 10.06 24.43
N ALA A 573 -44.03 9.13 23.48
CA ALA A 573 -44.68 7.84 23.69
C ALA A 573 -43.95 6.73 22.92
N PHE A 574 -43.74 5.59 23.57
CA PHE A 574 -43.22 4.38 22.94
C PHE A 574 -44.37 3.46 22.55
N CYS A 575 -44.29 2.90 21.35
CA CYS A 575 -45.19 1.85 20.87
C CYS A 575 -44.65 0.44 21.22
N SER A 576 -43.33 0.34 21.35
CA SER A 576 -42.49 -0.81 21.71
C SER A 576 -41.02 -0.33 21.70
N ASP A 577 -40.04 -1.22 21.85
CA ASP A 577 -38.62 -0.91 21.63
C ASP A 577 -38.27 -0.58 20.15
N GLU A 578 -39.25 -0.63 19.23
CA GLU A 578 -39.02 -0.41 17.80
C GLU A 578 -39.42 0.98 17.31
N LYS A 579 -40.44 1.61 17.95
CA LYS A 579 -41.03 2.88 17.48
C LYS A 579 -41.27 3.87 18.61
N LEU A 580 -40.94 5.13 18.32
CA LEU A 580 -41.07 6.27 19.22
C LEU A 580 -41.83 7.40 18.54
N ALA A 581 -42.83 7.97 19.20
CA ALA A 581 -43.46 9.22 18.78
C ALA A 581 -43.06 10.38 19.69
N THR A 582 -42.79 11.53 19.10
CA THR A 582 -42.49 12.78 19.80
C THR A 582 -43.36 13.89 19.22
N ALA A 583 -43.89 14.80 20.05
CA ALA A 583 -44.58 15.99 19.55
C ALA A 583 -44.11 17.28 20.22
N ASP A 584 -44.04 18.33 19.40
CA ASP A 584 -43.50 19.63 19.80
C ASP A 584 -44.58 20.64 20.19
N ALA A 585 -44.11 21.78 20.70
CA ALA A 585 -44.95 22.92 21.08
C ALA A 585 -45.65 23.61 19.89
N GLU A 586 -45.32 23.25 18.64
CA GLU A 586 -45.86 23.87 17.43
C GLU A 586 -46.91 22.97 16.74
N GLY A 587 -47.18 21.79 17.29
CA GLY A 587 -48.18 20.86 16.76
C GLY A 587 -47.62 19.82 15.80
N ARG A 588 -46.29 19.71 15.66
CA ARG A 588 -45.67 18.69 14.82
C ARG A 588 -45.47 17.42 15.64
N ILE A 589 -45.86 16.29 15.05
CA ILE A 589 -45.67 14.96 15.60
C ILE A 589 -44.70 14.22 14.68
N LEU A 590 -43.60 13.70 15.23
CA LEU A 590 -42.60 12.93 14.53
C LEU A 590 -42.63 11.49 15.01
N LEU A 591 -42.65 10.56 14.07
CA LEU A 591 -42.53 9.13 14.33
C LEU A 591 -41.12 8.68 13.97
N TRP A 592 -40.48 7.95 14.86
CA TRP A 592 -39.10 7.49 14.76
C TRP A 592 -39.02 5.98 14.85
N GLN A 593 -38.06 5.41 14.13
CA GLN A 593 -37.54 4.07 14.35
C GLN A 593 -36.43 4.14 15.40
N VAL A 594 -36.50 3.29 16.42
CA VAL A 594 -35.59 3.36 17.59
C VAL A 594 -34.21 2.81 17.26
N ALA A 595 -34.13 1.78 16.43
CA ALA A 595 -32.88 1.06 16.14
C ALA A 595 -31.77 1.93 15.53
N ASP A 596 -32.15 2.95 14.75
CA ASP A 596 -31.25 3.80 13.97
C ASP A 596 -31.58 5.30 14.08
N ALA A 597 -32.51 5.66 14.97
CA ALA A 597 -33.01 7.02 15.15
C ALA A 597 -33.53 7.68 13.86
N GLN A 598 -33.97 6.87 12.88
CA GLN A 598 -34.49 7.35 11.62
C GLN A 598 -35.92 7.87 11.79
N GLN A 599 -36.22 9.02 11.18
CA GLN A 599 -37.57 9.57 11.12
C GLN A 599 -38.39 8.80 10.09
N LEU A 600 -39.48 8.17 10.53
CA LEU A 600 -40.40 7.41 9.68
C LEU A 600 -41.46 8.32 9.06
N LEU A 601 -42.10 9.17 9.87
CA LEU A 601 -43.23 9.99 9.44
C LEU A 601 -43.25 11.32 10.19
N THR A 602 -43.86 12.32 9.55
CA THR A 602 -44.19 13.61 10.15
C THR A 602 -45.69 13.86 9.97
N PHE A 603 -46.37 14.17 11.06
CA PHE A 603 -47.76 14.62 11.06
C PHE A 603 -47.81 16.07 11.57
N GLY A 604 -48.68 16.89 10.99
CA GLY A 604 -48.95 18.23 11.52
C GLY A 604 -49.51 19.22 10.52
N ASP A 605 -50.72 19.70 10.80
CA ASP A 605 -51.22 20.99 10.35
C ASP A 605 -51.01 21.94 11.54
N LYS A 606 -50.28 23.05 11.36
CA LYS A 606 -49.87 23.98 12.44
C LYS A 606 -51.06 24.46 13.30
N THR A 607 -51.37 23.76 14.39
CA THR A 607 -52.61 23.97 15.16
C THR A 607 -52.39 24.19 16.66
N GLY A 608 -51.15 24.22 17.13
CA GLY A 608 -50.81 24.50 18.53
C GLY A 608 -50.19 23.30 19.24
N ALA A 609 -49.77 23.51 20.48
CA ALA A 609 -48.91 22.59 21.21
C ALA A 609 -49.60 21.24 21.52
N VAL A 610 -48.95 20.12 21.19
CA VAL A 610 -49.46 18.78 21.56
C VAL A 610 -49.07 18.48 23.00
N ARG A 611 -50.05 18.18 23.86
CA ARG A 611 -49.84 17.97 25.30
C ARG A 611 -49.68 16.51 25.69
N ALA A 612 -50.26 15.59 24.92
CA ALA A 612 -50.15 14.17 25.17
C ALA A 612 -50.26 13.34 23.89
N ILE A 613 -49.58 12.20 23.90
CA ILE A 613 -49.56 11.22 22.81
C ILE A 613 -49.68 9.82 23.42
N ALA A 614 -50.43 8.93 22.78
CA ALA A 614 -50.48 7.52 23.18
C ALA A 614 -50.66 6.60 21.97
N PHE A 615 -49.93 5.48 21.96
CA PHE A 615 -50.15 4.42 20.99
C PHE A 615 -51.28 3.48 21.44
N SER A 616 -52.01 2.93 20.47
CA SER A 616 -52.85 1.76 20.69
C SER A 616 -51.99 0.53 20.99
N LYS A 617 -52.55 -0.47 21.69
CA LYS A 617 -51.83 -1.71 22.05
C LYS A 617 -51.32 -2.51 20.85
N ASP A 618 -51.97 -2.38 19.69
CA ASP A 618 -51.55 -3.03 18.44
C ASP A 618 -50.54 -2.20 17.63
N GLY A 619 -50.19 -1.00 18.10
CA GLY A 619 -49.21 -0.11 17.49
C GLY A 619 -49.59 0.49 16.14
N LYS A 620 -50.88 0.40 15.77
CA LYS A 620 -51.39 0.87 14.48
C LYS A 620 -52.02 2.25 14.54
N THR A 621 -52.40 2.72 15.72
CA THR A 621 -53.12 3.99 15.90
C THR A 621 -52.37 4.87 16.90
N LEU A 622 -52.29 6.18 16.61
CA LEU A 622 -51.58 7.15 17.42
C LEU A 622 -52.54 8.25 17.85
N ALA A 623 -52.98 8.21 19.10
CA ALA A 623 -53.82 9.25 19.66
C ALA A 623 -53.00 10.47 20.06
N THR A 624 -53.44 11.67 19.65
CA THR A 624 -52.83 12.95 20.05
C THR A 624 -53.88 13.95 20.52
N VAL A 625 -53.52 14.76 21.52
CA VAL A 625 -54.35 15.85 22.05
C VAL A 625 -53.47 17.07 22.36
N GLY A 626 -53.97 18.27 22.05
CA GLY A 626 -53.23 19.52 22.21
C GLY A 626 -54.09 20.71 22.60
N ASP A 627 -53.48 21.90 22.53
CA ASP A 627 -54.09 23.18 22.91
C ASP A 627 -55.27 23.60 21.98
N ASP A 628 -55.40 22.96 20.81
CA ASP A 628 -56.52 23.13 19.86
C ASP A 628 -57.83 22.47 20.31
N ARG A 629 -57.80 21.78 21.46
CA ARG A 629 -58.95 21.06 22.06
C ARG A 629 -59.51 19.96 21.16
N ALA A 630 -58.75 19.50 20.17
CA ALA A 630 -59.12 18.39 19.30
C ALA A 630 -58.38 17.10 19.71
N VAL A 631 -59.04 15.96 19.52
CA VAL A 631 -58.42 14.63 19.62
C VAL A 631 -58.27 14.08 18.20
N ARG A 632 -57.06 13.61 17.85
CA ARG A 632 -56.74 13.01 16.55
C ARG A 632 -56.20 11.59 16.76
N LEU A 633 -56.42 10.69 15.80
CA LEU A 633 -56.06 9.26 15.86
C LEU A 633 -55.22 8.82 14.66
#